data_AF-A0AAX7U218-F1
#
_entry.id   AF-A0AAX7U218-F1
#
_cell.length_a   1.000
_cell.length_b   1.000
_cell.length_c   1.000
_cell.angle_alpha   90.00
_cell.angle_beta   90.00
_cell.angle_gamma   90.00
#
_symmetry.space_group_name_H-M   'P 1'
#
loop_
_entity.id
_entity.type
_entity.pdbx_description
1 polymer ?
#
loop_
_entity_poly.entity_id
_entity_poly.type
_entity_poly.pdbx_seq_one_letter_code
_entity_poly.pdbx_strand_id
1 'polypeptide(L)'
;MMMEEEEDRAESAGSSCPSVRSDRSKRSNPGFSGEPGATRVDQQSSEVPSGQSAQQHQTQLDSIFMLLEDNIITFVKNELKKIQKVLSPGYPECLESQRSSSREAFVKITVDFLRRMKQEELADRLQSKLQAAVCHRNLKSTLKKKFQCVFEGIAKAGSPTLLNQIYTELYITEGGTAEVNDEHEVRQIETASRKPDRPETTIRQEDIFKASPGRDEPIRTVLTKGVAGIGKTVLTQKYTLDWAEDKANQDIQFIFPFTFRELNVLKEEKFSLVGLVHHFFTETKEAGICSFEDFQVVFIFDGLDECRLPLDFHKTTILTDPRKSTSVDV
;
A
#
# COMPACT_ATOMS: atom_id res chain seq x y z
N MET A 1 41.02 31.89 -14.14
CA MET A 1 40.50 33.22 -13.78
C MET A 1 39.64 33.02 -12.55
N MET A 2 40.27 33.18 -11.39
CA MET A 2 39.64 33.18 -10.07
C MET A 2 39.04 34.56 -9.83
N MET A 3 37.88 34.63 -9.19
CA MET A 3 37.50 35.73 -8.29
C MET A 3 36.67 35.13 -7.14
N GLU A 4 37.30 35.16 -5.96
CA GLU A 4 36.72 35.07 -4.62
C GLU A 4 36.23 36.47 -4.16
N GLU A 5 35.74 36.52 -2.91
CA GLU A 5 35.45 37.67 -2.02
C GLU A 5 34.07 38.33 -2.14
N GLU A 6 33.43 38.79 -1.05
CA GLU A 6 33.40 38.48 0.39
C GLU A 6 32.16 39.28 0.90
N GLU A 7 31.25 38.66 1.65
CA GLU A 7 30.79 39.07 2.98
C GLU A 7 30.69 40.58 3.27
N ASP A 8 29.48 41.04 3.60
CA ASP A 8 29.31 42.19 4.50
C ASP A 8 28.12 42.00 5.44
N ARG A 9 28.39 42.28 6.71
CA ARG A 9 27.59 42.05 7.92
C ARG A 9 26.99 43.36 8.40
N ALA A 10 25.72 43.37 8.80
CA ALA A 10 25.19 44.36 9.75
C ALA A 10 23.99 43.82 10.54
N GLU A 11 23.95 44.16 11.83
CA GLU A 11 23.16 43.58 12.91
C GLU A 11 21.80 44.27 13.17
N SER A 12 20.87 43.45 13.68
CA SER A 12 19.84 43.69 14.73
C SER A 12 18.73 44.76 14.57
N ALA A 13 17.46 44.33 14.64
CA ALA A 13 16.62 44.44 15.84
C ALA A 13 15.18 43.93 15.60
N GLY A 14 14.61 43.20 16.57
CA GLY A 14 13.14 43.11 16.75
C GLY A 14 12.52 41.71 16.65
N SER A 15 12.73 40.86 17.66
CA SER A 15 11.95 39.65 17.90
C SER A 15 10.54 39.98 18.40
N SER A 16 9.49 39.44 17.78
CA SER A 16 8.14 39.40 18.35
C SER A 16 7.45 38.06 18.03
N CYS A 17 7.49 37.14 18.99
CA CYS A 17 6.64 35.96 19.07
C CYS A 17 5.97 35.98 20.45
N PRO A 18 4.64 35.94 20.58
CA PRO A 18 4.02 35.63 21.86
C PRO A 18 3.88 34.10 21.99
N SER A 19 4.74 33.51 22.81
CA SER A 19 4.54 32.16 23.37
C SER A 19 3.80 32.27 24.70
N VAL A 20 2.67 31.59 24.81
CA VAL A 20 1.90 31.44 26.05
C VAL A 20 2.49 30.26 26.83
N ARG A 21 3.21 30.53 27.92
CA ARG A 21 3.55 29.52 28.94
C ARG A 21 3.35 30.09 30.34
N SER A 22 2.61 29.33 31.13
CA SER A 22 2.29 29.55 32.53
C SER A 22 3.36 28.92 33.43
N ASP A 23 3.94 29.70 34.33
CA ASP A 23 4.77 29.21 35.44
C ASP A 23 4.26 29.80 36.75
N ARG A 24 3.78 28.95 37.67
CA ARG A 24 3.93 29.19 39.12
C ARG A 24 4.04 27.86 39.85
N SER A 25 5.20 27.64 40.47
CA SER A 25 5.46 26.58 41.43
C SER A 25 5.88 27.15 42.79
N LYS A 26 5.43 26.43 43.84
CA LYS A 26 5.95 26.30 45.22
C LYS A 26 5.53 27.24 46.38
N ARG A 27 4.91 26.55 47.37
CA ARG A 27 5.12 26.50 48.85
C ARG A 27 4.36 27.48 49.77
N SER A 28 3.42 26.95 50.60
CA SER A 28 3.65 26.55 52.01
C SER A 28 2.34 26.26 52.79
N ASN A 29 2.41 25.34 53.77
CA ASN A 29 1.37 24.75 54.65
C ASN A 29 0.56 25.75 55.51
N PRO A 30 -0.62 25.33 56.01
CA PRO A 30 -1.13 25.71 57.33
C PRO A 30 -0.94 24.57 58.35
N GLY A 31 -0.63 24.96 59.59
CA GLY A 31 -0.10 24.09 60.66
C GLY A 31 -1.13 23.45 61.60
N PHE A 32 -0.60 22.52 62.41
CA PHE A 32 -1.27 21.90 63.55
C PHE A 32 -1.37 22.85 64.75
N SER A 33 -2.49 22.79 65.46
CA SER A 33 -2.64 23.25 66.86
C SER A 33 -3.41 22.20 67.67
N GLY A 34 -3.00 22.00 68.92
CA GLY A 34 -3.23 20.81 69.75
C GLY A 34 -4.61 20.61 70.40
N GLU A 35 -4.76 19.40 70.94
CA GLU A 35 -5.87 18.77 71.70
C GLU A 35 -6.31 19.55 72.98
N PRO A 36 -7.26 19.05 73.83
CA PRO A 36 -8.22 17.92 73.73
C PRO A 36 -9.67 18.30 74.13
N GLY A 37 -10.65 17.43 73.84
CA GLY A 37 -12.00 17.56 74.40
C GLY A 37 -12.89 16.34 74.16
N ALA A 38 -12.83 15.37 75.07
CA ALA A 38 -13.81 14.28 75.16
C ALA A 38 -15.18 14.82 75.62
N THR A 39 -16.29 14.17 75.19
CA THR A 39 -17.28 13.50 76.07
C THR A 39 -18.62 13.27 75.35
N ARG A 40 -18.94 11.97 75.14
CA ARG A 40 -20.24 11.26 75.18
C ARG A 40 -21.28 11.49 74.07
N VAL A 41 -21.53 10.44 73.27
CA VAL A 41 -22.56 9.37 73.39
C VAL A 41 -23.88 9.85 72.79
N ASP A 42 -24.25 9.30 71.63
CA ASP A 42 -25.54 8.60 71.56
C ASP A 42 -25.56 7.49 70.52
N GLN A 43 -26.28 6.48 70.94
CA GLN A 43 -26.45 5.12 70.48
C GLN A 43 -27.34 5.09 69.22
N GLN A 44 -26.92 4.36 68.19
CA GLN A 44 -27.82 3.46 67.44
C GLN A 44 -27.00 2.52 66.54
N SER A 45 -26.83 1.31 67.05
CA SER A 45 -26.58 0.10 66.27
C SER A 45 -27.59 0.00 65.14
N SER A 46 -27.13 0.23 63.91
CA SER A 46 -27.75 -0.31 62.71
C SER A 46 -26.76 -1.30 62.10
N GLU A 47 -26.87 -2.56 62.51
CA GLU A 47 -26.38 -3.66 61.70
C GLU A 47 -27.19 -3.67 60.39
N VAL A 48 -26.70 -2.94 59.39
CA VAL A 48 -27.07 -3.17 58.00
C VAL A 48 -26.34 -4.43 57.57
N PRO A 49 -27.00 -5.44 56.97
CA PRO A 49 -26.32 -6.63 56.50
C PRO A 49 -25.46 -6.26 55.29
N SER A 50 -24.18 -5.95 55.52
CA SER A 50 -23.19 -5.69 54.46
C SER A 50 -22.97 -6.90 53.54
N GLY A 51 -23.49 -8.07 53.91
CA GLY A 51 -23.45 -9.29 53.10
C GLY A 51 -24.37 -9.27 51.88
N GLN A 52 -25.50 -8.56 51.91
CA GLN A 52 -26.47 -8.56 50.79
C GLN A 52 -25.98 -7.76 49.59
N SER A 53 -25.33 -6.61 49.81
CA SER A 53 -24.76 -5.81 48.72
C SER A 53 -23.55 -6.50 48.09
N ALA A 54 -22.67 -7.11 48.90
CA ALA A 54 -21.52 -7.86 48.42
C ALA A 54 -21.93 -9.07 47.56
N GLN A 55 -22.95 -9.83 47.98
CA GLN A 55 -23.50 -10.94 47.18
C GLN A 55 -24.21 -10.47 45.90
N GLN A 56 -24.93 -9.34 45.94
CA GLN A 56 -25.52 -8.75 44.73
C GLN A 56 -24.45 -8.31 43.74
N HIS A 57 -23.38 -7.64 44.20
CA HIS A 57 -22.27 -7.24 43.34
C HIS A 57 -21.54 -8.45 42.74
N GLN A 58 -21.35 -9.53 43.51
CA GLN A 58 -20.77 -10.77 42.99
C GLN A 58 -21.66 -11.42 41.92
N THR A 59 -22.97 -11.50 42.16
CA THR A 59 -23.93 -12.08 41.19
C THR A 59 -24.01 -11.25 39.91
N GLN A 60 -23.90 -9.91 40.02
CA GLN A 60 -23.82 -9.02 38.87
C GLN A 60 -22.52 -9.25 38.07
N LEU A 61 -21.37 -9.37 38.75
CA LEU A 61 -20.10 -9.67 38.10
C LEU A 61 -20.15 -11.02 37.37
N ASP A 62 -20.67 -12.06 38.00
CA ASP A 62 -20.80 -13.38 37.39
C ASP A 62 -21.69 -13.32 36.14
N SER A 63 -22.79 -12.56 36.16
CA SER A 63 -23.64 -12.36 34.98
C SER A 63 -22.94 -11.62 33.84
N ILE A 64 -22.08 -10.64 34.17
CA ILE A 64 -21.29 -9.89 33.19
C ILE A 64 -20.23 -10.80 32.55
N PHE A 65 -19.55 -11.63 33.35
CA PHE A 65 -18.54 -12.55 32.83
C PHE A 65 -19.13 -13.66 31.98
N MET A 66 -20.31 -14.19 32.33
CA MET A 66 -21.05 -15.13 31.47
C MET A 66 -21.38 -14.50 30.11
N LEU A 67 -21.92 -13.27 30.10
CA LEU A 67 -22.21 -12.57 28.85
C LEU A 67 -20.94 -12.23 28.05
N LEU A 68 -19.84 -11.88 28.74
CA LEU A 68 -18.55 -11.62 28.12
C LEU A 68 -17.98 -12.89 27.47
N GLU A 69 -18.07 -14.03 28.14
CA GLU A 69 -17.65 -15.34 27.61
C GLU A 69 -18.40 -15.70 26.33
N ASP A 70 -19.74 -15.60 26.33
CA ASP A 70 -20.57 -15.86 25.16
C ASP A 70 -20.21 -14.96 23.97
N ASN A 71 -19.95 -13.67 24.24
CA ASN A 71 -19.51 -12.72 23.23
C ASN A 71 -18.11 -13.06 22.67
N ILE A 72 -17.16 -13.42 23.53
CA ILE A 72 -15.80 -13.83 23.12
C ILE A 72 -15.87 -15.11 22.28
N ILE A 73 -16.60 -16.14 22.73
CA ILE A 73 -16.75 -17.40 22.00
C ILE A 73 -17.35 -17.15 20.61
N THR A 74 -18.37 -16.29 20.54
CA THR A 74 -19.01 -15.91 19.27
C THR A 74 -18.03 -15.19 18.35
N PHE A 75 -17.28 -14.22 18.88
CA PHE A 75 -16.23 -13.51 18.14
C PHE A 75 -15.17 -14.48 17.60
N VAL A 76 -14.61 -15.34 18.46
CA VAL A 76 -13.59 -16.34 18.11
C VAL A 76 -14.10 -17.27 17.00
N LYS A 77 -15.31 -17.82 17.15
CA LYS A 77 -15.91 -18.69 16.12
C LYS A 77 -16.04 -17.99 14.77
N ASN A 78 -16.45 -16.72 14.77
CA ASN A 78 -16.62 -15.95 13.55
C ASN A 78 -15.28 -15.58 12.89
N GLU A 79 -14.28 -15.17 13.67
CA GLU A 79 -12.96 -14.82 13.14
C GLU A 79 -12.18 -16.05 12.67
N LEU A 80 -12.27 -17.21 13.35
CA LEU A 80 -11.68 -18.47 12.85
C LEU A 80 -12.26 -18.87 11.49
N LYS A 81 -13.58 -18.74 11.29
CA LYS A 81 -14.21 -18.99 9.99
C LYS A 81 -13.67 -18.08 8.89
N LYS A 82 -13.34 -16.82 9.21
CA LYS A 82 -12.73 -15.88 8.25
C LYS A 82 -11.29 -16.26 7.95
N ILE A 83 -10.48 -16.56 8.97
CA ILE A 83 -9.09 -17.00 8.80
C ILE A 83 -9.04 -18.26 7.93
N GLN A 84 -9.93 -19.23 8.19
CA GLN A 84 -10.04 -20.43 7.38
C GLN A 84 -10.30 -20.11 5.90
N LYS A 85 -11.20 -19.16 5.60
CA LYS A 85 -11.44 -18.70 4.22
C LYS A 85 -10.23 -18.01 3.60
N VAL A 86 -9.52 -17.17 4.36
CA VAL A 86 -8.30 -16.47 3.90
C VAL A 86 -7.18 -17.47 3.59
N LEU A 87 -7.11 -18.57 4.32
CA LEU A 87 -6.15 -19.64 4.07
C LEU A 87 -6.54 -20.54 2.89
N SER A 88 -7.80 -20.59 2.47
CA SER A 88 -8.23 -21.36 1.30
C SER A 88 -7.68 -20.78 -0.02
N PRO A 89 -7.34 -21.62 -1.02
CA PRO A 89 -7.00 -21.16 -2.36
C PRO A 89 -8.21 -20.49 -3.04
N GLY A 90 -8.03 -19.34 -3.68
CA GLY A 90 -9.05 -18.71 -4.55
C GLY A 90 -10.08 -17.80 -3.87
N TYR A 91 -9.88 -17.36 -2.62
CA TYR A 91 -10.74 -16.36 -2.00
C TYR A 91 -10.20 -14.94 -2.24
N PRO A 92 -10.99 -14.02 -2.85
CA PRO A 92 -10.63 -12.61 -2.95
C PRO A 92 -10.49 -12.04 -1.54
N GLU A 93 -9.32 -11.48 -1.24
CA GLU A 93 -8.98 -10.99 0.10
C GLU A 93 -9.96 -9.91 0.56
N CYS A 94 -10.70 -10.18 1.64
CA CYS A 94 -11.39 -9.13 2.36
C CYS A 94 -11.25 -9.34 3.87
N LEU A 95 -10.10 -8.93 4.41
CA LEU A 95 -9.95 -8.55 5.83
C LEU A 95 -10.19 -7.04 6.02
N GLU A 96 -10.74 -6.37 5.01
CA GLU A 96 -10.72 -4.92 4.85
C GLU A 96 -11.81 -4.20 5.65
N SER A 97 -12.96 -4.83 5.88
CA SER A 97 -14.06 -4.16 6.57
C SER A 97 -13.90 -4.26 8.10
N GLN A 98 -13.38 -3.19 8.69
CA GLN A 98 -13.12 -2.94 10.12
C GLN A 98 -12.01 -3.79 10.76
N ARG A 99 -10.76 -3.31 10.71
CA ARG A 99 -9.74 -3.72 11.68
C ARG A 99 -10.03 -3.07 13.03
N SER A 100 -10.66 -3.80 13.93
CA SER A 100 -10.54 -3.51 15.37
C SER A 100 -9.18 -4.02 15.87
N SER A 101 -8.60 -3.37 16.88
CA SER A 101 -7.39 -3.85 17.57
C SER A 101 -7.53 -5.30 18.03
N SER A 102 -8.75 -5.71 18.39
CA SER A 102 -9.11 -7.08 18.77
C SER A 102 -8.87 -8.10 17.66
N ARG A 103 -9.13 -7.78 16.38
CA ARG A 103 -8.89 -8.71 15.26
C ARG A 103 -7.41 -8.94 15.02
N GLU A 104 -6.60 -7.87 15.08
CA GLU A 104 -5.16 -8.00 14.92
C GLU A 104 -4.54 -8.85 16.07
N ALA A 105 -4.96 -8.59 17.31
CA ALA A 105 -4.57 -9.42 18.45
C ALA A 105 -4.99 -10.87 18.27
N PHE A 106 -6.21 -11.12 17.77
CA PHE A 106 -6.71 -12.47 17.52
C PHE A 106 -5.90 -13.24 16.46
N VAL A 107 -5.48 -12.57 15.37
CA VAL A 107 -4.62 -13.21 14.37
C VAL A 107 -3.27 -13.58 14.98
N LYS A 108 -2.65 -12.70 15.79
CA LYS A 108 -1.39 -13.02 16.49
C LYS A 108 -1.54 -14.22 17.41
N ILE A 109 -2.60 -14.25 18.22
CA ILE A 109 -2.94 -15.39 19.07
C ILE A 109 -3.12 -16.66 18.23
N THR A 110 -3.83 -16.58 17.10
CA THR A 110 -4.06 -17.72 16.21
C THR A 110 -2.74 -18.27 15.65
N VAL A 111 -1.83 -17.39 15.20
CA VAL A 111 -0.49 -17.78 14.74
C VAL A 111 0.28 -18.50 15.85
N ASP A 112 0.26 -17.97 17.08
CA ASP A 112 0.92 -18.59 18.22
C ASP A 112 0.35 -19.99 18.54
N PHE A 113 -0.98 -20.16 18.46
CA PHE A 113 -1.61 -21.46 18.62
C PHE A 113 -1.22 -22.43 17.50
N LEU A 114 -1.18 -21.98 16.23
CA LEU A 114 -0.73 -22.81 15.11
C LEU A 114 0.71 -23.31 15.32
N ARG A 115 1.62 -22.46 15.78
CA ARG A 115 3.00 -22.86 16.14
C ARG A 115 3.03 -23.87 17.28
N ARG A 116 2.24 -23.65 18.34
CA ARG A 116 2.11 -24.61 19.46
C ARG A 116 1.58 -25.97 19.00
N MET A 117 0.72 -25.98 17.98
CA MET A 117 0.20 -27.18 17.33
C MET A 117 1.17 -27.80 16.30
N LYS A 118 2.38 -27.24 16.16
CA LYS A 118 3.40 -27.63 15.16
C LYS A 118 2.94 -27.47 13.70
N GLN A 119 2.02 -26.54 13.45
CA GLN A 119 1.54 -26.17 12.11
C GLN A 119 2.29 -24.93 11.60
N GLU A 120 3.62 -25.05 11.46
CA GLU A 120 4.49 -23.92 11.09
C GLU A 120 4.13 -23.32 9.73
N GLU A 121 3.91 -24.15 8.71
CA GLU A 121 3.57 -23.69 7.36
C GLU A 121 2.28 -22.84 7.34
N LEU A 122 1.25 -23.25 8.10
CA LEU A 122 0.00 -22.50 8.21
C LEU A 122 0.19 -21.20 9.01
N ALA A 123 1.02 -21.23 10.05
CA ALA A 123 1.36 -20.04 10.83
C ALA A 123 2.07 -18.99 9.97
N ASP A 124 3.07 -19.43 9.19
CA ASP A 124 3.84 -18.58 8.30
C ASP A 124 2.98 -18.04 7.16
N ARG A 125 2.12 -18.87 6.57
CA ARG A 125 1.16 -18.46 5.53
C ARG A 125 0.13 -17.46 6.05
N LEU A 126 -0.37 -17.62 7.28
CA LEU A 126 -1.29 -16.65 7.88
C LEU A 126 -0.59 -15.32 8.15
N GLN A 127 0.64 -15.38 8.65
CA GLN A 127 1.43 -14.20 8.95
C GLN A 127 1.83 -13.44 7.68
N SER A 128 2.23 -14.15 6.62
CA SER A 128 2.57 -13.55 5.33
C SER A 128 1.37 -12.85 4.70
N LYS A 129 0.17 -13.45 4.74
CA LYS A 129 -1.07 -12.82 4.26
C LYS A 129 -1.45 -11.58 5.06
N LEU A 130 -1.25 -11.58 6.38
CA LEU A 130 -1.51 -10.40 7.21
C LEU A 130 -0.60 -9.23 6.85
N GLN A 131 0.69 -9.51 6.67
CA GLN A 131 1.69 -8.54 6.27
C GLN A 131 1.45 -8.04 4.85
N ALA A 132 1.11 -8.93 3.92
CA ALA A 132 0.73 -8.58 2.55
C ALA A 132 -0.45 -7.62 2.52
N ALA A 133 -1.49 -7.85 3.32
CA ALA A 133 -2.64 -6.95 3.39
C ALA A 133 -2.28 -5.54 3.94
N VAL A 134 -1.34 -5.45 4.90
CA VAL A 134 -0.83 -4.14 5.37
C VAL A 134 -0.03 -3.46 4.26
N CYS A 135 0.89 -4.21 3.65
CA CYS A 135 1.73 -3.73 2.56
C CYS A 135 0.90 -3.22 1.38
N HIS A 136 -0.13 -3.97 0.99
CA HIS A 136 -1.02 -3.64 -0.11
C HIS A 136 -1.66 -2.27 0.09
N ARG A 137 -2.19 -1.98 1.28
CA ARG A 137 -2.77 -0.66 1.59
C ARG A 137 -1.75 0.46 1.56
N ASN A 138 -0.57 0.22 2.15
CA ASN A 138 0.48 1.22 2.17
C ASN A 138 0.95 1.53 0.75
N LEU A 139 1.19 0.50 -0.07
CA LEU A 139 1.55 0.63 -1.48
C LEU A 139 0.47 1.37 -2.28
N LYS A 140 -0.80 1.00 -2.14
CA LYS A 140 -1.92 1.73 -2.78
C LYS A 140 -1.93 3.20 -2.35
N SER A 141 -1.72 3.50 -1.07
CA SER A 141 -1.65 4.89 -0.59
C SER A 141 -0.48 5.66 -1.22
N THR A 142 0.71 5.07 -1.28
CA THR A 142 1.90 5.66 -1.89
C THR A 142 1.69 5.91 -3.37
N LEU A 143 1.20 4.91 -4.12
CA LEU A 143 0.95 5.02 -5.56
C LEU A 143 -0.17 6.00 -5.88
N LYS A 144 -1.24 6.03 -5.07
CA LYS A 144 -2.28 7.04 -5.17
C LYS A 144 -1.68 8.44 -5.01
N LYS A 145 -0.88 8.69 -3.98
CA LYS A 145 -0.22 10.00 -3.80
C LYS A 145 0.73 10.34 -4.95
N LYS A 146 1.47 9.36 -5.48
CA LYS A 146 2.43 9.53 -6.60
C LYS A 146 1.72 9.94 -7.90
N PHE A 147 0.56 9.36 -8.21
CA PHE A 147 -0.11 9.53 -9.50
C PHE A 147 -1.43 10.30 -9.47
N GLN A 148 -1.90 10.72 -8.29
CA GLN A 148 -3.13 11.49 -8.16
C GLN A 148 -3.06 12.83 -8.91
N CYS A 149 -1.86 13.40 -9.03
CA CYS A 149 -1.65 14.73 -9.60
C CYS A 149 -0.65 14.68 -10.75
N VAL A 150 -0.88 15.50 -11.77
CA VAL A 150 0.07 15.74 -12.85
C VAL A 150 0.48 17.21 -12.88
N PHE A 151 1.71 17.47 -13.30
CA PHE A 151 2.23 18.81 -13.50
C PHE A 151 2.15 19.15 -14.98
N GLU A 152 1.35 20.16 -15.32
CA GLU A 152 1.27 20.70 -16.67
C GLU A 152 2.30 21.83 -16.85
N GLY A 153 3.28 21.63 -17.73
CA GLY A 153 4.26 22.66 -18.11
C GLY A 153 5.19 23.16 -16.98
N ILE A 154 5.69 24.40 -17.13
CA ILE A 154 6.47 25.09 -16.08
C ILE A 154 5.47 25.56 -15.03
N ALA A 155 5.12 24.66 -14.10
CA ALA A 155 4.17 24.95 -13.05
C ALA A 155 4.64 26.15 -12.20
N LYS A 156 4.11 27.34 -12.49
CA LYS A 156 4.15 28.48 -11.57
C LYS A 156 3.51 27.99 -10.27
N ALA A 157 4.22 28.17 -9.17
CA ALA A 157 3.80 27.81 -7.81
C ALA A 157 2.28 28.00 -7.62
N GLY A 158 1.54 26.93 -7.32
CA GLY A 158 0.10 27.07 -7.12
C GLY A 158 -0.69 25.82 -6.78
N SER A 159 -1.05 25.01 -7.78
CA SER A 159 -2.05 23.97 -7.56
C SER A 159 -1.77 22.70 -8.38
N PRO A 160 -1.64 21.52 -7.74
CA PRO A 160 -1.60 20.26 -8.46
C PRO A 160 -2.96 19.99 -9.13
N THR A 161 -2.96 19.60 -10.41
CA THR A 161 -4.18 19.21 -11.13
C THR A 161 -4.41 17.71 -10.95
N LEU A 162 -5.63 17.32 -10.56
CA LEU A 162 -5.97 15.92 -10.37
C LEU A 162 -6.03 15.21 -11.73
N LEU A 163 -5.31 14.11 -11.88
CA LEU A 163 -5.28 13.32 -13.12
C LEU A 163 -6.69 12.91 -13.54
N ASN A 164 -7.52 12.46 -12.60
CA ASN A 164 -8.90 12.06 -12.86
C ASN A 164 -9.80 13.18 -13.41
N GLN A 165 -9.46 14.46 -13.21
CA GLN A 165 -10.26 15.58 -13.71
C GLN A 165 -9.94 15.94 -15.16
N ILE A 166 -8.75 15.57 -15.63
CA ILE A 166 -8.26 15.93 -16.97
C ILE A 166 -8.03 14.72 -17.87
N TYR A 167 -8.13 13.50 -17.33
CA TYR A 167 -7.92 12.28 -18.08
C TYR A 167 -9.01 12.11 -19.15
N THR A 168 -8.56 12.01 -20.39
CA THR A 168 -9.40 11.59 -21.51
C THR A 168 -9.06 10.14 -21.82
N GLU A 169 -10.08 9.28 -21.90
CA GLU A 169 -9.90 7.86 -22.20
C GLU A 169 -9.21 7.70 -23.57
N LEU A 170 -8.11 6.95 -23.59
CA LEU A 170 -7.37 6.70 -24.81
C LEU A 170 -8.05 5.61 -25.64
N TYR A 171 -8.10 5.82 -26.95
CA TYR A 171 -8.53 4.78 -27.88
C TYR A 171 -7.37 3.80 -28.09
N ILE A 172 -7.47 2.62 -27.47
CA ILE A 172 -6.47 1.55 -27.56
C ILE A 172 -6.99 0.48 -28.51
N THR A 173 -6.15 0.03 -29.43
CA THR A 173 -6.46 -1.05 -30.36
C THR A 173 -5.46 -2.19 -30.21
N GLU A 174 -5.90 -3.41 -30.50
CA GLU A 174 -5.00 -4.57 -30.56
C GLU A 174 -3.98 -4.37 -31.69
N GLY A 175 -2.69 -4.43 -31.36
CA GLY A 175 -1.63 -4.35 -32.35
C GLY A 175 -1.62 -5.58 -33.25
N GLY A 176 -1.85 -5.39 -34.55
CA GLY A 176 -1.69 -6.45 -35.56
C GLY A 176 -0.22 -6.86 -35.73
N THR A 177 0.03 -8.01 -36.35
CA THR A 177 1.37 -8.53 -36.71
C THR A 177 2.07 -7.73 -37.82
N ALA A 178 1.73 -6.44 -37.98
CA ALA A 178 2.35 -5.59 -38.97
C ALA A 178 3.82 -5.41 -38.60
N GLU A 179 4.66 -6.00 -39.45
CA GLU A 179 6.10 -5.86 -39.47
C GLU A 179 6.50 -4.40 -39.28
N VAL A 180 7.63 -4.20 -38.58
CA VAL A 180 8.26 -2.90 -38.36
C VAL A 180 8.63 -2.32 -39.72
N ASN A 181 7.73 -1.56 -40.34
CA ASN A 181 8.02 -0.83 -41.56
C ASN A 181 8.63 0.51 -41.12
N ASP A 182 9.95 0.63 -41.23
CA ASP A 182 10.82 1.70 -40.70
C ASP A 182 10.64 3.08 -41.35
N GLU A 183 9.48 3.38 -41.93
CA GLU A 183 9.28 4.61 -42.68
C GLU A 183 8.19 5.47 -42.06
N HIS A 184 8.59 6.73 -41.78
CA HIS A 184 7.87 7.90 -41.25
C HIS A 184 6.34 7.86 -41.12
N GLU A 185 5.82 8.65 -40.18
CA GLU A 185 4.40 8.87 -39.79
C GLU A 185 3.39 8.84 -40.95
N VAL A 186 3.80 9.27 -42.16
CA VAL A 186 3.02 9.23 -43.40
C VAL A 186 2.53 7.81 -43.78
N ARG A 187 3.34 6.75 -43.63
CA ARG A 187 2.92 5.38 -43.98
C ARG A 187 1.91 4.79 -42.99
N GLN A 188 1.92 5.22 -41.73
CA GLN A 188 0.90 4.79 -40.76
C GLN A 188 -0.46 5.39 -41.09
N ILE A 189 -0.50 6.65 -41.56
CA ILE A 189 -1.73 7.29 -42.06
C ILE A 189 -2.23 6.60 -43.33
N GLU A 190 -1.34 6.28 -44.28
CA GLU A 190 -1.71 5.55 -45.50
C GLU A 190 -2.26 4.15 -45.20
N THR A 191 -1.66 3.45 -44.23
CA THR A 191 -2.12 2.12 -43.78
C THR A 191 -3.48 2.20 -43.07
N ALA A 192 -3.71 3.22 -42.23
CA ALA A 192 -4.99 3.47 -41.58
C ALA A 192 -6.08 3.97 -42.56
N SER A 193 -5.68 4.63 -43.66
CA SER A 193 -6.62 5.10 -44.71
C SER A 193 -7.14 3.97 -45.59
N ARG A 194 -6.41 2.85 -45.69
CA ARG A 194 -6.92 1.61 -46.28
C ARG A 194 -7.92 1.01 -45.30
N LYS A 195 -9.21 1.01 -45.66
CA LYS A 195 -10.23 0.25 -44.93
C LYS A 195 -9.70 -1.16 -44.65
N PRO A 196 -9.44 -1.55 -43.40
CA PRO A 196 -9.05 -2.91 -43.12
C PRO A 196 -10.27 -3.81 -43.41
N ASP A 197 -10.03 -4.98 -44.01
CA ASP A 197 -11.07 -6.01 -44.26
C ASP A 197 -11.68 -6.56 -42.95
N ARG A 198 -11.08 -6.19 -41.80
CA ARG A 198 -11.46 -6.63 -40.46
C ARG A 198 -11.55 -5.42 -39.52
N PRO A 199 -12.62 -5.27 -38.73
CA PRO A 199 -12.73 -4.20 -37.75
C PRO A 199 -11.59 -4.28 -36.72
N GLU A 200 -10.96 -3.14 -36.44
CA GLU A 200 -9.99 -3.02 -35.34
C GLU A 200 -10.68 -3.37 -34.03
N THR A 201 -10.05 -4.22 -33.22
CA THR A 201 -10.59 -4.59 -31.92
C THR A 201 -10.14 -3.53 -30.91
N THR A 202 -11.07 -2.66 -30.52
CA THR A 202 -10.86 -1.69 -29.45
C THR A 202 -10.71 -2.42 -28.12
N ILE A 203 -9.70 -2.06 -27.34
CA ILE A 203 -9.41 -2.61 -26.02
C ILE A 203 -9.68 -1.52 -24.98
N ARG A 204 -10.45 -1.84 -23.94
CA ARG A 204 -10.60 -0.95 -22.79
C ARG A 204 -9.41 -1.12 -21.85
N GLN A 205 -9.07 -0.07 -21.12
CA GLN A 205 -7.90 -0.07 -20.22
C GLN A 205 -7.95 -1.22 -19.19
N GLU A 206 -9.11 -1.54 -18.62
CA GLU A 206 -9.32 -2.65 -17.69
C GLU A 206 -9.27 -4.04 -18.36
N ASP A 207 -9.31 -4.11 -19.68
CA ASP A 207 -9.36 -5.35 -20.45
C ASP A 207 -7.99 -5.70 -21.07
N ILE A 208 -6.94 -4.91 -20.80
CA ILE A 208 -5.59 -5.04 -21.39
C ILE A 208 -4.99 -6.45 -21.22
N PHE A 209 -5.29 -7.16 -20.13
CA PHE A 209 -4.78 -8.51 -19.87
C PHE A 209 -5.81 -9.63 -20.16
N LYS A 210 -7.03 -9.28 -20.56
CA LYS A 210 -8.06 -10.28 -20.86
C LYS A 210 -7.76 -10.97 -22.18
N ALA A 211 -7.98 -12.28 -22.22
CA ALA A 211 -7.76 -13.06 -23.44
C ALA A 211 -8.66 -12.55 -24.58
N SER A 212 -8.09 -12.46 -25.78
CA SER A 212 -8.85 -12.12 -26.98
C SER A 212 -9.75 -13.29 -27.42
N PRO A 213 -10.87 -13.03 -28.12
CA PRO A 213 -11.78 -14.08 -28.56
C PRO A 213 -11.05 -15.12 -29.42
N GLY A 214 -10.90 -16.35 -28.90
CA GLY A 214 -10.26 -17.47 -29.59
C GLY A 214 -8.86 -17.85 -29.08
N ARG A 215 -8.33 -17.20 -28.04
CA ARG A 215 -7.16 -17.70 -27.28
C ARG A 215 -7.62 -18.12 -25.87
N ASP A 216 -7.28 -19.35 -25.48
CA ASP A 216 -7.57 -19.85 -24.12
C ASP A 216 -6.49 -19.43 -23.10
N GLU A 217 -5.32 -18.97 -23.56
CA GLU A 217 -4.23 -18.58 -22.67
C GLU A 217 -4.30 -17.09 -22.26
N PRO A 218 -4.10 -16.78 -20.96
CA PRO A 218 -4.10 -15.41 -20.48
C PRO A 218 -2.89 -14.62 -20.99
N ILE A 219 -3.10 -13.32 -21.28
CA ILE A 219 -2.04 -12.42 -21.73
C ILE A 219 -1.10 -12.13 -20.55
N ARG A 220 0.18 -12.50 -20.69
CA ARG A 220 1.20 -12.26 -19.65
C ARG A 220 2.04 -11.00 -19.88
N THR A 221 2.05 -10.47 -21.09
CA THR A 221 2.90 -9.32 -21.46
C THR A 221 2.20 -8.48 -22.51
N VAL A 222 2.26 -7.17 -22.32
CA VAL A 222 1.68 -6.17 -23.23
C VAL A 222 2.75 -5.13 -23.55
N LEU A 223 2.88 -4.79 -24.84
CA LEU A 223 3.72 -3.71 -25.30
C LEU A 223 2.83 -2.63 -25.93
N THR A 224 2.78 -1.46 -25.31
CA THR A 224 2.06 -0.31 -25.87
C THR A 224 2.96 0.42 -26.86
N LYS A 225 2.47 0.59 -28.09
CA LYS A 225 3.15 1.34 -29.16
C LYS A 225 2.33 2.55 -29.53
N GLY A 226 2.99 3.61 -29.96
CA GLY A 226 2.35 4.84 -30.42
C GLY A 226 3.34 5.99 -30.48
N VAL A 227 2.97 7.06 -31.18
CA VAL A 227 3.83 8.25 -31.35
C VAL A 227 4.14 8.95 -30.03
N ALA A 228 5.18 9.79 -30.01
CA ALA A 228 5.50 10.61 -28.85
C ALA A 228 4.32 11.53 -28.48
N GLY A 229 4.08 11.72 -27.19
CA GLY A 229 2.98 12.60 -26.72
C GLY A 229 1.56 12.01 -26.79
N ILE A 230 1.35 10.82 -27.36
CA ILE A 230 0.01 10.21 -27.50
C ILE A 230 -0.65 9.80 -26.16
N GLY A 231 0.06 9.91 -25.04
CA GLY A 231 -0.48 9.61 -23.71
C GLY A 231 -0.09 8.24 -23.12
N LYS A 232 0.91 7.53 -23.67
CA LYS A 232 1.36 6.22 -23.14
C LYS A 232 1.71 6.25 -21.64
N THR A 233 2.48 7.24 -21.20
CA THR A 233 2.80 7.44 -19.77
C THR A 233 1.58 7.81 -18.94
N VAL A 234 0.67 8.62 -19.48
CA VAL A 234 -0.56 9.00 -18.76
C VAL A 234 -1.47 7.78 -18.58
N LEU A 235 -1.51 6.86 -19.55
CA LEU A 235 -2.23 5.59 -19.46
C LEU A 235 -1.70 4.70 -18.32
N THR A 236 -0.39 4.52 -18.22
CA THR A 236 0.21 3.68 -17.16
C THR A 236 0.00 4.27 -15.77
N GLN A 237 0.09 5.60 -15.66
CA GLN A 237 -0.24 6.33 -14.44
C GLN A 237 -1.72 6.17 -14.07
N LYS A 238 -2.62 6.34 -15.03
CA LYS A 238 -4.07 6.20 -14.82
C LYS A 238 -4.44 4.77 -14.42
N TYR A 239 -3.87 3.77 -15.07
CA TYR A 239 -4.04 2.35 -14.74
C TYR A 239 -3.67 2.07 -13.28
N THR A 240 -2.52 2.58 -12.86
CA THR A 240 -2.07 2.42 -11.47
C THR A 240 -2.94 3.19 -10.48
N LEU A 241 -3.36 4.42 -10.84
CA LEU A 241 -4.21 5.25 -9.98
C LEU A 241 -5.60 4.62 -9.78
N ASP A 242 -6.23 4.11 -10.83
CA ASP A 242 -7.54 3.46 -10.73
C ASP A 242 -7.48 2.18 -9.88
N TRP A 243 -6.41 1.40 -10.00
CA TRP A 243 -6.18 0.25 -9.12
C TRP A 243 -6.01 0.70 -7.65
N ALA A 244 -5.23 1.75 -7.41
CA ALA A 244 -4.95 2.28 -6.08
C ALA A 244 -6.16 2.98 -5.42
N GLU A 245 -7.14 3.43 -6.22
CA GLU A 245 -8.40 4.02 -5.77
C GLU A 245 -9.56 3.01 -5.72
N ASP A 246 -9.27 1.71 -5.85
CA ASP A 246 -10.26 0.63 -5.82
C ASP A 246 -11.32 0.71 -6.93
N LYS A 247 -10.99 1.33 -8.07
CA LYS A 247 -11.92 1.53 -9.20
C LYS A 247 -11.89 0.41 -10.23
N ALA A 248 -10.71 -0.18 -10.49
CA ALA A 248 -10.52 -1.21 -11.51
C ALA A 248 -9.42 -2.21 -11.13
N ASN A 249 -9.36 -3.35 -11.81
CA ASN A 249 -8.31 -4.37 -11.69
C ASN A 249 -8.08 -4.90 -10.26
N GLN A 250 -9.14 -5.08 -9.47
CA GLN A 250 -9.06 -5.53 -8.06
C GLN A 250 -8.74 -7.02 -7.90
N ASP A 251 -8.66 -7.74 -9.01
CA ASP A 251 -8.06 -9.07 -9.09
C ASP A 251 -6.52 -9.05 -8.93
N ILE A 252 -5.88 -7.89 -9.08
CA ILE A 252 -4.43 -7.71 -8.92
C ILE A 252 -4.08 -7.32 -7.48
N GLN A 253 -3.23 -8.10 -6.81
CA GLN A 253 -2.75 -7.79 -5.45
C GLN A 253 -1.66 -6.72 -5.42
N PHE A 254 -0.74 -6.70 -6.41
CA PHE A 254 0.35 -5.72 -6.44
C PHE A 254 0.60 -5.16 -7.84
N ILE A 255 0.77 -3.84 -7.94
CA ILE A 255 1.27 -3.16 -9.14
C ILE A 255 2.58 -2.45 -8.79
N PHE A 256 3.64 -2.73 -9.55
CA PHE A 256 4.96 -2.12 -9.39
C PHE A 256 5.33 -1.36 -10.67
N PRO A 257 5.07 -0.04 -10.71
CA PRO A 257 5.46 0.80 -11.83
C PRO A 257 6.90 1.29 -11.69
N PHE A 258 7.71 0.98 -12.70
CA PHE A 258 9.07 1.45 -12.89
C PHE A 258 9.15 2.33 -14.14
N THR A 259 9.94 3.39 -14.08
CA THR A 259 10.35 4.13 -15.29
C THR A 259 11.75 3.72 -15.70
N PHE A 260 12.04 3.67 -17.00
CA PHE A 260 13.41 3.44 -17.45
C PHE A 260 14.36 4.56 -17.00
N ARG A 261 13.86 5.78 -16.78
CA ARG A 261 14.64 6.86 -16.15
C ARG A 261 15.16 6.46 -14.77
N GLU A 262 14.29 5.93 -13.92
CA GLU A 262 14.65 5.45 -12.58
C GLU A 262 15.60 4.24 -12.68
N LEU A 263 15.33 3.28 -13.58
CA LEU A 263 16.17 2.09 -13.75
C LEU A 263 17.57 2.39 -14.28
N ASN A 264 17.70 3.37 -15.19
CA ASN A 264 18.99 3.79 -15.75
C ASN A 264 19.97 4.29 -14.69
N VAL A 265 19.49 4.76 -13.52
CA VAL A 265 20.33 5.20 -12.40
C VAL A 265 20.98 4.01 -11.70
N LEU A 266 20.38 2.82 -11.75
CA LEU A 266 20.82 1.62 -11.03
C LEU A 266 21.72 0.69 -11.86
N LYS A 267 22.12 1.11 -13.06
CA LYS A 267 22.82 0.27 -14.05
C LYS A 267 24.11 -0.43 -13.53
N GLU A 268 24.78 0.13 -12.51
CA GLU A 268 26.04 -0.42 -11.96
C GLU A 268 25.84 -1.25 -10.69
N GLU A 269 24.60 -1.30 -10.18
CA GLU A 269 24.26 -2.03 -8.97
C GLU A 269 23.65 -3.40 -9.30
N LYS A 270 23.84 -4.36 -8.40
CA LYS A 270 23.27 -5.71 -8.53
C LYS A 270 22.03 -5.84 -7.66
N PHE A 271 20.91 -6.15 -8.29
CA PHE A 271 19.63 -6.40 -7.65
C PHE A 271 19.13 -7.80 -7.98
N SER A 272 18.48 -8.44 -7.01
CA SER A 272 17.50 -9.47 -7.35
C SER A 272 16.17 -8.79 -7.69
N LEU A 273 15.21 -9.48 -8.30
CA LEU A 273 13.90 -8.87 -8.56
C LEU A 273 13.23 -8.41 -7.26
N VAL A 274 13.31 -9.23 -6.20
CA VAL A 274 12.84 -8.86 -4.87
C VAL A 274 13.59 -7.64 -4.33
N GLY A 275 14.91 -7.61 -4.50
CA GLY A 275 15.74 -6.47 -4.08
C GLY A 275 15.40 -5.17 -4.82
N LEU A 276 15.11 -5.26 -6.12
CA LEU A 276 14.70 -4.12 -6.94
C LEU A 276 13.35 -3.56 -6.47
N VAL A 277 12.38 -4.43 -6.19
CA VAL A 277 11.09 -4.04 -5.62
C VAL A 277 11.29 -3.37 -4.25
N HIS A 278 12.10 -3.96 -3.36
CA HIS A 278 12.40 -3.38 -2.04
C HIS A 278 13.11 -2.03 -2.11
N HIS A 279 13.89 -1.78 -3.15
CA HIS A 279 14.58 -0.51 -3.36
C HIS A 279 13.61 0.62 -3.68
N PHE A 280 12.66 0.39 -4.60
CA PHE A 280 11.69 1.41 -5.01
C PHE A 280 10.42 1.47 -4.16
N PHE A 281 10.07 0.36 -3.49
CA PHE A 281 8.84 0.20 -2.70
C PHE A 281 9.20 -0.33 -1.31
N THR A 282 9.71 0.53 -0.45
CA THR A 282 10.22 0.16 0.88
C THR A 282 9.15 -0.48 1.77
N GLU A 283 7.86 -0.21 1.50
CA GLU A 283 6.72 -0.83 2.19
C GLU A 283 6.74 -2.36 2.08
N THR A 284 7.22 -2.89 0.95
CA THR A 284 7.34 -4.35 0.73
C THR A 284 8.46 -4.96 1.58
N LYS A 285 9.55 -4.21 1.77
CA LYS A 285 10.67 -4.59 2.64
C LYS A 285 10.27 -4.55 4.11
N GLU A 286 9.60 -3.48 4.52
CA GLU A 286 9.09 -3.30 5.89
C GLU A 286 8.05 -4.36 6.26
N ALA A 287 7.23 -4.79 5.30
CA ALA A 287 6.30 -5.88 5.47
C ALA A 287 6.97 -7.27 5.49
N GLY A 288 8.27 -7.38 5.21
CA GLY A 288 9.00 -8.65 5.18
C GLY A 288 8.61 -9.56 4.02
N ILE A 289 8.06 -9.00 2.92
CA ILE A 289 7.65 -9.78 1.75
C ILE A 289 8.90 -10.16 0.95
N CYS A 290 9.27 -11.44 0.99
CA CYS A 290 10.45 -11.99 0.32
C CYS A 290 10.13 -12.89 -0.88
N SER A 291 8.85 -13.10 -1.17
CA SER A 291 8.36 -13.87 -2.31
C SER A 291 7.06 -13.26 -2.85
N PHE A 292 6.88 -13.33 -4.16
CA PHE A 292 5.69 -12.83 -4.85
C PHE A 292 4.87 -13.93 -5.55
N GLU A 293 5.25 -15.20 -5.38
CA GLU A 293 4.67 -16.35 -6.09
C GLU A 293 3.18 -16.58 -5.77
N ASP A 294 2.73 -16.19 -4.58
CA ASP A 294 1.35 -16.35 -4.12
C ASP A 294 0.42 -15.18 -4.51
N PHE A 295 0.93 -14.18 -5.23
CA PHE A 295 0.21 -12.95 -5.54
C PHE A 295 0.07 -12.73 -7.05
N GLN A 296 -1.06 -12.19 -7.49
CA GLN A 296 -1.19 -11.61 -8.83
C GLN A 296 -0.45 -10.27 -8.81
N VAL A 297 0.68 -10.23 -9.52
CA VAL A 297 1.55 -9.05 -9.60
C VAL A 297 1.63 -8.56 -11.03
N VAL A 298 1.52 -7.25 -11.22
CA VAL A 298 1.78 -6.58 -12.49
C VAL A 298 2.98 -5.64 -12.35
N PHE A 299 3.94 -5.83 -13.25
CA PHE A 299 5.07 -4.92 -13.42
C PHE A 299 4.78 -4.01 -14.61
N ILE A 300 4.96 -2.70 -14.44
CA ILE A 300 4.83 -1.72 -15.51
C ILE A 300 6.19 -1.09 -15.74
N PHE A 301 6.69 -1.13 -16.97
CA PHE A 301 7.93 -0.49 -17.37
C PHE A 301 7.63 0.63 -18.36
N ASP A 302 7.64 1.87 -17.88
CA ASP A 302 7.32 3.07 -18.66
C ASP A 302 8.57 3.73 -19.24
N GLY A 303 8.46 4.31 -20.44
CA GLY A 303 9.55 5.03 -21.11
C GLY A 303 10.61 4.13 -21.75
N LEU A 304 10.22 3.04 -22.41
CA LEU A 304 11.15 2.11 -23.08
C LEU A 304 12.07 2.81 -24.10
N ASP A 305 11.60 3.89 -24.72
CA ASP A 305 12.36 4.77 -25.61
C ASP A 305 13.53 5.50 -24.92
N GLU A 306 13.52 5.53 -23.59
CA GLU A 306 14.57 6.14 -22.76
C GLU A 306 15.50 5.09 -22.13
N CYS A 307 15.31 3.81 -22.46
CA CYS A 307 16.15 2.72 -21.96
C CYS A 307 17.61 2.90 -22.45
N ARG A 308 18.55 2.87 -21.51
CA ARG A 308 20.00 2.91 -21.80
C ARG A 308 20.70 1.60 -21.47
N LEU A 309 19.94 0.60 -21.03
CA LEU A 309 20.44 -0.72 -20.67
C LEU A 309 20.74 -1.52 -21.94
N PRO A 310 21.80 -2.36 -21.96
CA PRO A 310 22.06 -3.27 -23.06
C PRO A 310 20.91 -4.27 -23.25
N LEU A 311 20.12 -4.13 -24.32
CA LEU A 311 19.02 -5.06 -24.63
C LEU A 311 19.51 -6.22 -25.53
N ASP A 312 20.53 -6.97 -25.10
CA ASP A 312 21.09 -8.10 -25.87
C ASP A 312 20.47 -9.45 -25.48
N PHE A 313 19.20 -9.67 -25.85
CA PHE A 313 18.41 -10.85 -25.50
C PHE A 313 19.04 -12.22 -25.88
N HIS A 314 20.09 -12.24 -26.70
CA HIS A 314 20.80 -13.46 -27.07
C HIS A 314 21.94 -13.81 -26.11
N LYS A 315 22.49 -12.81 -25.40
CA LYS A 315 23.61 -12.99 -24.46
C LYS A 315 23.20 -12.81 -23.00
N THR A 316 22.04 -12.22 -22.73
CA THR A 316 21.53 -12.03 -21.36
C THR A 316 21.25 -13.39 -20.71
N THR A 317 21.66 -13.56 -19.45
CA THR A 317 21.33 -14.79 -18.70
C THR A 317 19.91 -14.69 -18.18
N ILE A 318 19.02 -15.58 -18.66
CA ILE A 318 17.65 -15.67 -18.11
C ILE A 318 17.73 -16.17 -16.66
N LEU A 319 17.19 -15.38 -15.74
CA LEU A 319 17.08 -15.75 -14.33
C LEU A 319 15.67 -16.23 -14.02
N THR A 320 15.59 -17.41 -13.43
CA THR A 320 14.33 -18.02 -12.99
C THR A 320 14.08 -17.85 -11.49
N ASP A 321 15.13 -17.60 -10.71
CA ASP A 321 15.03 -17.35 -9.27
C ASP A 321 14.96 -15.84 -9.00
N PRO A 322 13.82 -15.30 -8.52
CA PRO A 322 13.65 -13.88 -8.25
C PRO A 322 14.54 -13.36 -7.10
N ARG A 323 15.20 -14.23 -6.34
CA ARG A 323 16.11 -13.87 -5.24
C ARG A 323 17.57 -13.81 -5.68
N LYS A 324 17.91 -14.37 -6.85
CA LYS A 324 19.26 -14.31 -7.39
C LYS A 324 19.57 -12.91 -7.90
N SER A 325 20.63 -12.31 -7.38
CA SER A 325 21.04 -10.95 -7.78
C SER A 325 21.83 -10.95 -9.09
N THR A 326 21.53 -9.97 -9.93
CA THR A 326 22.26 -9.65 -11.15
C THR A 326 22.27 -8.15 -11.37
N SER A 327 23.13 -7.64 -12.25
CA SER A 327 23.06 -6.24 -12.63
C SER A 327 21.84 -5.98 -13.52
N VAL A 328 21.32 -4.75 -13.47
CA VAL A 328 20.12 -4.33 -14.22
C VAL A 328 20.42 -4.18 -15.73
N ASP A 329 21.70 -4.17 -16.09
CA ASP A 329 22.24 -4.03 -17.45
C ASP A 329 22.42 -5.36 -18.22
N VAL A 330 22.00 -6.49 -17.64
CA VAL A 330 22.30 -7.83 -18.19
C VAL A 330 21.45 -8.20 -19.36
#